data_AF-A0A9E3QEE2-F1
#
_entry.id   AF-A0A9E3QEE2-F1
#
_cell.length_a   1.000
_cell.length_b   1.000
_cell.length_c   1.000
_cell.angle_alpha   90.00
_cell.angle_beta   90.00
_cell.angle_gamma   90.00
#
_symmetry.space_group_name_H-M   'P 1'
#
loop_
_entity.id
_entity.type
_entity.pdbx_description
1 polymer ?
#
loop_
_entity_poly.entity_id
_entity_poly.type
_entity_poly.pdbx_seq_one_letter_code
_entity_poly.pdbx_strand_id
1 'polypeptide(L)'
;MKALIVVLIVLSAVYVFTELVGFYDRTANPSQARTRQVTPESERLTGESLPGLPSYLEGSLAEAQQGGLESLERWLRTWSSHVQDPRLAWIELDYVVLLNLKDHRAARERFHQVRARVPATSPVHDRIVRLQSAYE
;
A
#
# COMPACT_ATOMS: atom_id res chain seq x y z
N MET A 1 1.43 46.45 -1.55
CA MET A 1 2.21 45.57 -2.45
C MET A 1 2.52 44.20 -1.85
N LYS A 2 2.91 44.08 -0.57
CA LYS A 2 3.19 42.79 0.09
C LYS A 2 1.98 41.85 0.22
N ALA A 3 0.79 42.39 0.51
CA ALA A 3 -0.44 41.60 0.64
C ALA A 3 -0.87 40.90 -0.65
N LEU A 4 -0.57 41.48 -1.82
CA LEU A 4 -0.95 40.93 -3.12
C LEU A 4 -0.06 39.72 -3.49
N ILE A 5 1.21 39.76 -3.09
CA ILE A 5 2.17 38.65 -3.24
C ILE A 5 1.75 37.48 -2.35
N VAL A 6 1.34 37.75 -1.11
CA VAL A 6 0.87 36.69 -0.19
C VAL A 6 -0.38 36.00 -0.72
N VAL A 7 -1.35 36.77 -1.24
CA VAL A 7 -2.57 36.20 -1.84
C VAL A 7 -2.23 35.31 -3.05
N LEU A 8 -1.29 35.72 -3.90
CA LEU A 8 -0.83 34.92 -5.04
C LEU A 8 -0.16 33.61 -4.61
N ILE A 9 0.66 33.63 -3.54
CA ILE A 9 1.31 32.44 -3.00
C ILE A 9 0.29 31.49 -2.37
N VAL A 10 -0.72 32.01 -1.67
CA VAL A 10 -1.77 31.18 -1.08
C VAL A 10 -2.60 30.52 -2.17
N LEU A 11 -2.96 31.26 -3.23
CA LEU A 11 -3.70 30.70 -4.36
C LEU A 11 -2.91 29.63 -5.10
N SER A 12 -1.60 29.83 -5.33
CA SER A 12 -0.76 28.81 -5.98
C SER A 12 -0.55 27.59 -5.09
N ALA A 13 -0.38 27.77 -3.77
CA ALA A 13 -0.26 26.66 -2.82
C ALA A 13 -1.54 25.82 -2.74
N VAL A 14 -2.72 26.47 -2.74
CA VAL A 14 -4.00 25.76 -2.78
C VAL A 14 -4.16 24.99 -4.09
N TYR A 15 -3.78 25.57 -5.23
CA TYR A 15 -3.84 24.90 -6.54
C TYR A 15 -2.91 23.68 -6.61
N VAL A 16 -1.66 23.83 -6.15
CA VAL A 16 -0.70 22.72 -6.07
C VAL A 16 -1.20 21.65 -5.10
N PHE A 17 -1.82 22.04 -3.98
CA PHE A 17 -2.40 21.10 -3.03
C PHE A 17 -3.56 20.31 -3.64
N THR A 18 -4.46 20.94 -4.39
CA THR A 18 -5.57 20.25 -5.06
C THR A 18 -5.09 19.30 -6.16
N GLU A 19 -4.06 19.69 -6.93
CA GLU A 19 -3.51 18.84 -7.98
C GLU A 19 -2.75 17.64 -7.38
N LEU A 20 -2.08 17.84 -6.25
CA LEU A 20 -1.34 16.79 -5.53
C LEU A 20 -2.30 15.78 -4.88
N VAL A 21 -3.40 16.24 -4.29
CA VAL A 21 -4.47 15.35 -3.79
C VAL A 21 -5.13 14.61 -4.95
N GLY A 22 -5.41 15.28 -6.08
CA GLY A 22 -5.98 14.65 -7.28
C GLY A 22 -5.07 13.60 -7.93
N PHE A 23 -3.75 13.78 -7.86
CA PHE A 23 -2.78 12.78 -8.33
C PHE A 23 -2.77 11.52 -7.46
N TYR A 24 -2.89 11.68 -6.14
CA TYR A 24 -3.09 10.55 -5.21
C TYR A 24 -4.46 9.89 -5.40
N ASP A 25 -5.52 10.66 -5.66
CA ASP A 25 -6.86 10.13 -5.90
C ASP A 25 -6.93 9.32 -7.21
N ARG A 26 -6.15 9.70 -8.24
CA ARG A 26 -6.06 8.97 -9.51
C ARG A 26 -5.31 7.62 -9.40
N THR A 27 -4.53 7.40 -8.33
CA THR A 27 -3.87 6.12 -8.03
C THR A 27 -4.54 5.35 -6.88
N ALA A 28 -5.33 6.01 -6.03
CA ALA A 28 -6.12 5.42 -4.95
C ALA A 28 -7.57 5.05 -5.35
N ASN A 29 -8.12 5.62 -6.43
CA ASN A 29 -9.47 5.34 -6.91
C ASN A 29 -9.52 4.89 -8.39
N PRO A 30 -9.29 3.60 -8.69
CA PRO A 30 -9.81 3.00 -9.92
C PRO A 30 -11.34 2.77 -9.89
N SER A 31 -12.07 3.31 -8.91
CA SER A 31 -13.44 2.89 -8.59
C SER A 31 -14.58 3.82 -9.06
N GLN A 32 -14.32 5.02 -9.58
CA GLN A 32 -15.40 5.92 -10.02
C GLN A 32 -15.61 6.03 -11.54
N ALA A 33 -14.82 5.33 -12.35
CA ALA A 33 -15.00 5.28 -13.81
C ALA A 33 -15.55 3.93 -14.33
N ARG A 34 -16.30 3.17 -13.51
CA ARG A 34 -16.87 1.88 -13.94
C ARG A 34 -18.39 1.81 -13.83
N THR A 35 -19.07 2.81 -14.41
CA THR A 35 -20.39 2.60 -15.00
C THR A 35 -20.23 1.81 -16.31
N ARG A 36 -19.88 0.53 -16.21
CA ARG A 36 -20.27 -0.53 -17.15
C ARG A 36 -19.59 -1.84 -16.79
N GLN A 37 -20.44 -2.87 -16.82
CA GLN A 37 -20.11 -4.29 -16.92
C GLN A 37 -19.78 -5.00 -15.60
N VAL A 38 -20.89 -5.44 -15.02
CA VAL A 38 -21.04 -6.69 -14.27
C VAL A 38 -20.20 -7.80 -14.89
N THR A 39 -19.12 -8.19 -14.21
CA THR A 39 -18.52 -9.52 -14.28
C THR A 39 -18.36 -9.99 -12.84
N PRO A 40 -19.15 -10.98 -12.38
CA PRO A 40 -19.15 -11.43 -11.00
C PRO A 40 -18.18 -12.62 -10.85
N GLU A 41 -16.85 -12.42 -10.94
CA GLU A 41 -15.94 -13.57 -10.77
C GLU A 41 -14.49 -13.19 -10.44
N SER A 42 -14.30 -12.24 -9.53
CA SER A 42 -13.11 -12.20 -8.67
C SER A 42 -13.43 -11.21 -7.56
N GLU A 43 -13.91 -11.72 -6.44
CA GLU A 43 -13.69 -11.05 -5.16
C GLU A 43 -12.20 -10.76 -5.09
N ARG A 44 -11.83 -9.53 -5.42
CA ARG A 44 -10.47 -9.04 -5.18
C ARG A 44 -10.33 -9.11 -3.67
N LEU A 45 -9.69 -10.17 -3.17
CA LEU A 45 -9.30 -10.29 -1.77
C LEU A 45 -8.54 -9.00 -1.44
N THR A 46 -9.23 -8.04 -0.84
CA THR A 46 -8.62 -6.84 -0.30
C THR A 46 -7.90 -7.31 0.95
N GLY A 47 -6.65 -6.89 1.16
CA GLY A 47 -5.90 -7.36 2.34
C GLY A 47 -6.68 -7.18 3.64
N GLU A 48 -7.57 -6.20 3.70
CA GLU A 48 -8.50 -5.89 4.79
C GLU A 48 -9.45 -7.04 5.17
N SER A 49 -9.78 -7.94 4.25
CA SER A 49 -10.59 -9.13 4.54
C SER A 49 -9.79 -10.29 5.13
N LEU A 50 -8.45 -10.16 5.20
CA LEU A 50 -7.59 -11.22 5.73
C LEU A 50 -7.58 -11.21 7.27
N PRO A 51 -7.73 -12.38 7.92
CA PRO A 51 -7.60 -12.48 9.37
C PRO A 51 -6.15 -12.30 9.80
N GLY A 52 -5.95 -11.89 11.05
CA GLY A 52 -4.62 -11.80 11.67
C GLY A 52 -4.13 -10.38 11.97
N LEU A 53 -4.94 -9.34 11.66
CA LEU A 53 -4.74 -7.98 12.19
C LEU A 53 -5.69 -7.73 13.36
N PRO A 54 -5.18 -7.31 14.53
CA PRO A 54 -6.03 -6.74 15.56
C PRO A 54 -6.69 -5.44 15.07
N SER A 55 -7.99 -5.27 15.32
CA SER A 55 -8.76 -4.10 14.84
C SER A 55 -8.20 -2.76 15.34
N TYR A 56 -7.61 -2.74 16.54
CA TYR A 56 -6.96 -1.53 17.07
C TYR A 56 -5.71 -1.11 16.30
N LEU A 57 -5.10 -2.01 15.52
CA LEU A 57 -3.94 -1.71 14.67
C LEU A 57 -4.32 -1.25 13.26
N GLU A 58 -5.58 -1.42 12.82
CA GLU A 58 -6.03 -1.04 11.48
C GLU A 58 -5.80 0.45 11.20
N GLY A 59 -6.18 1.33 12.13
CA GLY A 59 -5.94 2.77 11.99
C GLY A 59 -4.45 3.10 11.88
N SER A 60 -3.62 2.51 12.75
CA SER A 60 -2.17 2.73 12.73
C SER A 60 -1.49 2.19 11.46
N LEU A 61 -2.01 1.10 10.90
CA LEU A 61 -1.53 0.53 9.64
C LEU A 61 -1.90 1.46 8.48
N ALA A 62 -3.13 1.97 8.44
CA ALA A 62 -3.58 2.91 7.41
C ALA A 62 -2.73 4.18 7.41
N GLU A 63 -2.45 4.75 8.59
CA GLU A 63 -1.52 5.88 8.74
C GLU A 63 -0.11 5.54 8.25
N ALA A 64 0.39 4.35 8.59
CA ALA A 64 1.71 3.90 8.16
C ALA A 64 1.79 3.68 6.64
N GLN A 65 0.73 3.18 6.01
CA GLN A 65 0.64 3.04 4.56
C GLN A 65 0.58 4.40 3.86
N GLN A 66 -0.15 5.36 4.42
CA GLN A 66 -0.21 6.74 3.90
C GLN A 66 1.14 7.47 4.00
N GLY A 67 1.92 7.20 5.05
CA GLY A 67 3.26 7.78 5.20
C GLY A 67 4.33 7.17 4.27
N GLY A 68 3.99 6.09 3.54
CA GLY A 68 4.89 5.45 2.59
C GLY A 68 5.91 4.48 3.19
N LEU A 69 7.06 4.36 2.54
CA LEU A 69 8.05 3.30 2.82
C LEU A 69 8.58 3.34 4.26
N GLU A 70 9.07 4.50 4.69
CA GLU A 70 9.76 4.65 5.99
C GLU A 70 8.80 4.48 7.18
N SER A 71 7.55 4.95 7.06
CA SER A 71 6.52 4.77 8.08
C SER A 71 6.05 3.32 8.15
N LEU A 72 5.84 2.67 6.99
CA LEU A 72 5.45 1.27 6.94
C LEU A 72 6.56 0.35 7.49
N GLU A 73 7.83 0.66 7.21
CA GLU A 73 8.96 -0.06 7.80
C GLU A 73 9.00 0.07 9.33
N ARG A 74 8.80 1.29 9.85
CA ARG A 74 8.73 1.53 11.30
C ARG A 74 7.57 0.80 11.93
N TRP A 75 6.41 0.81 11.27
CA TRP A 75 5.23 0.09 11.72
C TRP A 75 5.49 -1.42 11.76
N LEU A 76 6.03 -2.00 10.68
CA LEU A 76 6.37 -3.43 10.62
C LEU A 76 7.37 -3.81 11.71
N ARG A 77 8.41 -3.01 11.97
CA ARG A 77 9.34 -3.26 13.08
C ARG A 77 8.66 -3.27 14.46
N THR A 78 7.65 -2.44 14.64
CA THR A 78 6.97 -2.28 15.95
C THR A 78 5.91 -3.35 16.16
N TRP A 79 5.14 -3.67 15.11
CA TRP A 79 3.89 -4.43 15.22
C TRP A 79 3.91 -5.78 14.53
N SER A 80 4.92 -6.12 13.71
CA SER A 80 4.96 -7.42 12.99
C SER A 80 4.78 -8.63 13.91
N SER A 81 5.29 -8.59 15.14
CA SER A 81 5.13 -9.65 16.13
C SER A 81 3.68 -9.84 16.62
N HIS A 82 2.83 -8.83 16.45
CA HIS A 82 1.43 -8.84 16.86
C HIS A 82 0.48 -9.16 15.69
N VAL A 83 1.01 -9.29 14.47
CA VAL A 83 0.24 -9.60 13.26
C VAL A 83 0.55 -11.01 12.84
N GLN A 84 -0.48 -11.79 12.56
CA GLN A 84 -0.34 -13.17 12.09
C GLN A 84 -0.48 -13.24 10.57
N ASP A 85 0.15 -14.23 9.96
CA ASP A 85 -0.16 -14.61 8.59
C ASP A 85 -1.61 -15.13 8.53
N PRO A 86 -2.37 -14.87 7.45
CA PRO A 86 -1.97 -14.33 6.15
C PRO A 86 -1.81 -12.80 6.07
N ARG A 87 -2.31 -12.04 7.05
CA ARG A 87 -2.29 -10.57 6.96
C ARG A 87 -0.87 -10.00 6.96
N LEU A 88 0.02 -10.51 7.81
CA LEU A 88 1.40 -10.02 7.88
C LEU A 88 2.09 -10.11 6.52
N ALA A 89 2.03 -11.27 5.87
CA ALA A 89 2.55 -11.45 4.52
C ALA A 89 1.97 -10.45 3.50
N TRP A 90 0.67 -10.14 3.58
CA TRP A 90 0.07 -9.16 2.68
C TRP A 90 0.68 -7.76 2.86
N ILE A 91 0.87 -7.32 4.10
CA ILE A 91 1.45 -6.01 4.44
C ILE A 91 2.93 -5.97 4.04
N GLU A 92 3.67 -7.05 4.27
CA GLU A 92 5.06 -7.15 3.85
C GLU A 92 5.21 -7.11 2.32
N LEU A 93 4.27 -7.69 1.57
CA LEU A 93 4.25 -7.56 0.11
C LEU A 93 3.93 -6.13 -0.35
N ASP A 94 3.07 -5.39 0.35
CA ASP A 94 2.89 -3.94 0.11
C ASP A 94 4.22 -3.19 0.35
N TYR A 95 4.90 -3.50 1.46
CA TYR A 95 6.21 -2.92 1.77
C TYR A 95 7.27 -3.23 0.72
N VAL A 96 7.33 -4.48 0.22
CA VAL A 96 8.25 -4.89 -0.84
C VAL A 96 8.04 -4.06 -2.12
N VAL A 97 6.79 -3.83 -2.51
CA VAL A 97 6.47 -3.00 -3.70
C VAL A 97 6.95 -1.56 -3.51
N LEU A 98 6.78 -0.99 -2.32
CA LEU A 98 7.30 0.34 -2.01
C LEU A 98 8.83 0.37 -1.96
N LEU A 99 9.45 -0.65 -1.37
CA LEU A 99 10.89 -0.76 -1.22
C LEU A 99 11.56 -0.89 -2.58
N ASN A 100 10.91 -1.56 -3.53
CA ASN A 100 11.40 -1.74 -4.89
C ASN A 100 11.69 -0.42 -5.62
N LEU A 101 10.95 0.65 -5.29
CA LEU A 101 11.16 1.97 -5.87
C LEU A 101 12.48 2.63 -5.39
N LYS A 102 12.99 2.20 -4.24
CA LYS A 102 14.20 2.74 -3.59
C LYS A 102 15.40 1.81 -3.73
N ASP A 103 15.21 0.52 -3.45
CA ASP A 103 16.22 -0.53 -3.49
C ASP A 103 15.62 -1.85 -3.95
N HIS A 104 15.85 -2.17 -5.22
CA HIS A 104 15.38 -3.41 -5.84
C HIS A 104 16.00 -4.66 -5.20
N ARG A 105 17.27 -4.61 -4.79
CA ARG A 105 17.97 -5.78 -4.22
C ARG A 105 17.39 -6.12 -2.85
N ALA A 106 17.20 -5.11 -2.00
CA ALA A 106 16.57 -5.29 -0.70
C ALA A 106 15.11 -5.75 -0.83
N ALA A 107 14.36 -5.20 -1.79
CA ALA A 107 12.99 -5.64 -2.08
C ALA A 107 12.92 -7.11 -2.50
N ARG A 108 13.83 -7.55 -3.38
CA ARG A 108 13.94 -8.94 -3.81
C ARG A 108 14.23 -9.89 -2.64
N GLU A 109 15.18 -9.54 -1.78
CA GLU A 109 15.52 -10.36 -0.61
C GLU A 109 14.33 -10.50 0.35
N ARG A 110 13.64 -9.38 0.64
CA ARG A 110 12.41 -9.39 1.44
C ARG A 110 11.30 -10.20 0.79
N PHE A 111 11.11 -10.09 -0.52
CA PHE A 111 10.12 -10.89 -1.25
C PHE A 111 10.36 -12.39 -1.07
N HIS A 112 11.61 -12.85 -1.21
CA HIS A 112 11.95 -14.26 -1.02
C HIS A 112 11.70 -14.75 0.41
N GLN A 113 11.97 -13.91 1.42
CA GLN A 113 11.66 -14.22 2.82
C GLN A 113 10.16 -14.44 3.03
N VAL A 114 9.33 -13.53 2.50
CA VAL A 114 7.86 -13.64 2.61
C VAL A 114 7.36 -14.88 1.86
N ARG A 115 7.83 -15.11 0.64
CA ARG A 115 7.45 -16.27 -0.16
C ARG A 115 7.80 -17.60 0.51
N ALA A 116 8.97 -17.70 1.14
CA ALA A 116 9.40 -18.92 1.82
C ALA A 116 8.49 -19.26 3.03
N ARG A 117 7.87 -18.26 3.65
CA ARG A 117 6.97 -18.43 4.81
C ARG A 117 5.53 -18.77 4.41
N VAL A 118 5.07 -18.32 3.24
CA VAL A 118 3.66 -18.42 2.85
C VAL A 118 3.38 -19.74 2.11
N PRO A 119 2.48 -20.60 2.63
CA PRO A 119 2.11 -21.84 1.95
C PRO A 119 1.28 -21.55 0.69
N ALA A 120 1.34 -22.45 -0.30
CA ALA A 120 0.58 -22.34 -1.54
C ALA A 120 -0.95 -22.33 -1.34
N THR A 121 -1.43 -22.83 -0.21
CA THR A 121 -2.85 -22.81 0.18
C THR A 121 -3.29 -21.46 0.77
N SER A 122 -2.37 -20.53 0.98
CA SER A 122 -2.68 -19.22 1.56
C SER A 122 -3.44 -18.33 0.57
N PRO A 123 -4.42 -17.53 1.03
CA PRO A 123 -5.10 -16.54 0.20
C PRO A 123 -4.16 -15.45 -0.37
N VAL A 124 -2.94 -15.34 0.16
CA VAL A 124 -1.92 -14.39 -0.32
C VAL A 124 -1.09 -14.97 -1.47
N HIS A 125 -1.17 -16.28 -1.73
CA HIS A 125 -0.34 -16.95 -2.72
C HIS A 125 -0.50 -16.35 -4.13
N ASP A 126 -1.73 -16.06 -4.56
CA ASP A 126 -1.99 -15.42 -5.85
C ASP A 126 -1.26 -14.08 -6.02
N ARG A 127 -1.13 -13.33 -4.92
CA ARG A 127 -0.40 -12.06 -4.91
C ARG A 127 1.10 -12.28 -5.08
N ILE A 128 1.65 -13.31 -4.43
CA ILE A 128 3.06 -13.68 -4.57
C ILE A 128 3.37 -14.06 -6.02
N VAL A 129 2.53 -14.88 -6.65
CA VAL A 129 2.68 -15.27 -8.07
C VAL A 129 2.68 -14.05 -8.99
N ARG A 130 1.79 -13.09 -8.76
CA ARG A 130 1.75 -11.84 -9.55
C ARG A 130 3.02 -11.00 -9.39
N LEU A 131 3.60 -10.98 -8.20
CA LEU A 131 4.82 -10.21 -7.91
C LEU A 131 6.10 -10.95 -8.32
N GLN A 132 6.04 -12.27 -8.46
CA GLN A 132 7.20 -13.11 -8.76
C GLN A 132 7.94 -12.69 -10.03
N SER A 133 7.20 -12.31 -11.09
CA SER A 133 7.80 -11.83 -12.35
C SER A 133 8.64 -10.56 -12.22
N ALA A 134 8.45 -9.78 -11.15
CA ALA A 134 9.21 -8.56 -10.90
C ALA A 134 10.48 -8.81 -10.06
N TYR A 135 10.61 -9.97 -9.39
CA TYR A 135 11.67 -10.24 -8.40
C TYR A 135 12.45 -11.54 -8.64
N GLU A 136 12.11 -12.30 -9.67
CA GLU A 136 12.90 -13.44 -10.17
C GLU A 136 13.83 -13.02 -11.31
#